data_AF-A0AAD5K6P9-F1
#
_entry.id   AF-A0AAD5K6P9-F1
#
_cell.length_a   1.000
_cell.length_b   1.000
_cell.length_c   1.000
_cell.angle_alpha   90.00
_cell.angle_beta   90.00
_cell.angle_gamma   90.00
#
_symmetry.space_group_name_H-M   'P 1'
#
loop_
_entity.id
_entity.type
_entity.pdbx_description
1 polymer ?
#
loop_
_entity_poly.entity_id
_entity_poly.type
_entity_poly.pdbx_seq_one_letter_code
_entity_poly.pdbx_strand_id
1 'polypeptide(L)'
;MWMNLWTEVGLLCMKVLLLLLINSQMQNIVYFRNNTTPRTSVHFIEIMIIYFIIENLPDWKFISESHKSERKALHKHIVDRLEELREIEEWFEKANADLHNRVEEAYVALSDELSERQKSLEHEKKKYDREEQVMKEVRRFQHEKVKLNVGGKPFVTSKTTLTRDPNSLLANIFHTQQPDEDGSYFLDRDGTYFRLVLNYLRDMKIPQNALDDPKIMDELMQEARYYRIADLLRLRWMDLPLITQDELHQLYPLSPPPSREQTVFDLQGKMLAGLDFSGYRIDPRSTFSGSNLENCKFEDALFGFDFEHTVDFSHTYLKGVLFPSDERTPPAILTYTM
;
A
#
# COMPACT_ATOMS: atom_id res chain seq x y z
N MET A 1 -56.07 -4.09 -87.57
CA MET A 1 -55.44 -5.13 -86.73
C MET A 1 -55.39 -4.78 -85.24
N TRP A 2 -55.50 -3.51 -84.82
CA TRP A 2 -55.44 -3.13 -83.39
C TRP A 2 -56.80 -3.07 -82.64
N MET A 3 -57.95 -3.01 -83.33
CA MET A 3 -59.27 -2.99 -82.67
C MET A 3 -59.71 -4.36 -82.12
N ASN A 4 -59.21 -5.49 -82.65
CA ASN A 4 -59.57 -6.83 -82.17
C ASN A 4 -58.77 -7.28 -80.93
N LEU A 5 -57.58 -6.69 -80.69
CA LEU A 5 -56.80 -6.99 -79.48
C LEU A 5 -57.43 -6.36 -78.22
N TRP A 6 -58.08 -5.20 -78.36
CA TRP A 6 -58.73 -4.52 -77.23
C TRP A 6 -60.02 -5.22 -76.77
N THR A 7 -60.76 -5.85 -77.68
CA THR A 7 -61.97 -6.61 -77.35
C THR A 7 -61.66 -7.95 -76.69
N GLU A 8 -60.63 -8.67 -77.14
CA GLU A 8 -60.23 -9.94 -76.53
C GLU A 8 -59.57 -9.76 -75.16
N VAL A 9 -58.67 -8.77 -75.02
CA VAL A 9 -58.07 -8.44 -73.72
C VAL A 9 -59.13 -7.89 -72.76
N GLY A 10 -60.10 -7.11 -73.25
CA GLY A 10 -61.24 -6.63 -72.46
C GLY A 10 -62.16 -7.75 -71.95
N LEU A 11 -62.42 -8.76 -72.79
CA LEU A 11 -63.25 -9.92 -72.43
C LEU A 11 -62.53 -10.86 -71.45
N LEU A 12 -61.21 -11.04 -71.62
CA LEU A 12 -60.38 -11.81 -70.70
C LEU A 12 -60.28 -11.11 -69.33
N CYS A 13 -60.08 -9.78 -69.31
CA CYS A 13 -60.07 -8.98 -68.10
C CYS A 13 -61.42 -9.02 -67.38
N MET A 14 -62.55 -8.95 -68.09
CA MET A 14 -63.89 -9.11 -67.49
C MET A 14 -64.12 -10.51 -66.92
N LYS A 15 -63.65 -11.57 -67.59
CA LYS A 15 -63.76 -12.96 -67.07
C LYS A 15 -62.88 -13.20 -65.84
N VAL A 16 -61.67 -12.63 -65.82
CA VAL A 16 -60.77 -12.69 -64.66
C VAL A 16 -61.34 -11.87 -63.50
N LEU A 17 -61.91 -10.69 -63.76
CA LEU A 17 -62.63 -9.90 -62.74
C LEU A 17 -63.86 -10.64 -62.20
N LEU A 18 -64.62 -11.35 -63.04
CA LEU A 18 -65.76 -12.15 -62.61
C LEU A 18 -65.31 -13.34 -61.75
N LEU A 19 -64.22 -14.02 -62.12
CA LEU A 19 -63.64 -15.11 -61.34
C LEU A 19 -63.02 -14.63 -60.02
N LEU A 20 -62.37 -13.46 -60.00
CA LEU A 20 -61.87 -12.83 -58.79
C LEU A 20 -63.02 -12.34 -57.88
N LEU A 21 -64.13 -11.86 -58.46
CA LEU A 21 -65.35 -11.56 -57.69
C LEU A 21 -65.94 -12.83 -57.10
N ILE A 22 -66.04 -13.92 -57.87
CA ILE A 22 -66.55 -15.20 -57.39
C ILE A 22 -65.64 -15.76 -56.28
N ASN A 23 -64.31 -15.67 -56.44
CA ASN A 23 -63.36 -16.14 -55.44
C ASN A 23 -63.35 -15.27 -54.16
N SER A 24 -63.51 -13.95 -54.30
CA SER A 24 -63.67 -13.01 -53.16
C SER A 24 -64.99 -13.25 -52.40
N GLN A 25 -66.08 -13.56 -53.11
CA GLN A 25 -67.35 -13.96 -52.49
C GLN A 25 -67.24 -15.33 -51.80
N MET A 26 -66.47 -16.27 -52.36
CA MET A 26 -66.18 -17.58 -51.75
C MET A 26 -65.34 -17.47 -50.47
N GLN A 27 -64.38 -16.53 -50.40
CA GLN A 27 -63.64 -16.26 -49.15
C GLN A 27 -64.53 -15.64 -48.06
N ASN A 28 -65.50 -14.78 -48.43
CA ASN A 28 -66.51 -14.27 -47.50
C ASN A 28 -67.45 -15.37 -46.97
N ILE A 29 -67.75 -16.42 -47.77
CA ILE A 29 -68.54 -17.58 -47.34
C ILE A 29 -67.79 -18.44 -46.31
N VAL A 30 -66.46 -18.57 -46.42
CA VAL A 30 -65.65 -19.33 -45.45
C VAL A 30 -65.57 -18.61 -44.09
N TYR A 31 -65.49 -17.28 -44.08
CA TYR A 31 -65.49 -16.49 -42.84
C TYR A 31 -66.85 -16.48 -42.10
N PHE A 32 -67.97 -16.73 -42.79
CA PHE A 32 -69.31 -16.74 -42.21
C PHE A 32 -69.73 -18.05 -41.52
N ARG A 33 -68.88 -19.09 -41.54
CA ARG A 33 -69.19 -20.41 -40.95
C ARG A 33 -69.38 -20.39 -39.42
N ASN A 34 -69.07 -19.28 -38.74
CA ASN A 34 -69.17 -19.17 -37.28
C ASN A 34 -70.43 -18.51 -36.73
N ASN A 35 -71.46 -18.15 -37.53
CA ASN A 35 -72.73 -17.70 -36.94
C ASN A 35 -73.98 -18.14 -37.73
N THR A 36 -74.92 -18.70 -36.96
CA THR A 36 -76.15 -19.39 -37.36
C THR A 36 -77.21 -18.48 -38.01
N THR A 37 -77.55 -18.68 -39.29
CA THR A 37 -78.90 -18.45 -39.87
C THR A 37 -79.09 -19.18 -41.22
N PRO A 38 -80.31 -19.65 -41.56
CA PRO A 38 -80.58 -20.49 -42.74
C PRO A 38 -80.90 -19.66 -43.99
N ARG A 39 -79.98 -18.78 -44.42
CA ARG A 39 -80.05 -18.10 -45.74
C ARG A 39 -79.02 -18.59 -46.76
N THR A 40 -78.26 -19.63 -46.42
CA THR A 40 -77.09 -20.11 -47.18
C THR A 40 -77.39 -21.22 -48.21
N SER A 41 -78.62 -21.75 -48.30
CA SER A 41 -78.90 -22.85 -49.24
C SER A 41 -79.13 -22.37 -50.68
N VAL A 42 -79.82 -21.25 -50.89
CA VAL A 42 -80.20 -20.80 -52.25
C VAL A 42 -78.98 -20.32 -53.04
N HIS A 43 -78.10 -19.52 -52.44
CA HIS A 43 -76.86 -19.08 -53.10
C HIS A 43 -75.85 -20.21 -53.34
N PHE A 44 -75.80 -21.21 -52.45
CA PHE A 44 -74.94 -22.38 -52.65
C PHE A 44 -75.45 -23.26 -53.80
N ILE A 45 -76.77 -23.43 -53.90
CA ILE A 45 -77.42 -24.12 -55.01
C ILE A 45 -77.24 -23.33 -56.32
N GLU A 46 -77.38 -22.00 -56.31
CA GLU A 46 -77.13 -21.14 -57.48
C GLU A 46 -75.69 -21.21 -57.96
N ILE A 47 -74.70 -21.20 -57.05
CA ILE A 47 -73.28 -21.38 -57.39
C ILE A 47 -73.04 -22.78 -57.97
N MET A 48 -73.63 -23.83 -57.40
CA MET A 48 -73.53 -25.20 -57.92
C MET A 48 -74.19 -25.34 -59.31
N ILE A 49 -75.31 -24.65 -59.55
CA ILE A 49 -75.98 -24.60 -60.85
C ILE A 49 -75.12 -23.84 -61.87
N ILE A 50 -74.55 -22.68 -61.50
CA ILE A 50 -73.64 -21.92 -62.37
C ILE A 50 -72.40 -22.74 -62.69
N TYR A 51 -71.81 -23.43 -61.71
CA TYR A 51 -70.69 -24.33 -61.90
C TYR A 51 -71.04 -25.49 -62.85
N PHE A 52 -72.20 -26.12 -62.66
CA PHE A 52 -72.70 -27.21 -63.52
C PHE A 52 -72.99 -26.75 -64.96
N ILE A 53 -73.52 -25.53 -65.15
CA ILE A 53 -73.77 -24.95 -66.47
C ILE A 53 -72.45 -24.62 -67.17
N ILE A 54 -71.49 -24.01 -66.47
CA ILE A 54 -70.16 -23.70 -67.00
C ILE A 54 -69.42 -25.00 -67.36
N GLU A 55 -69.43 -26.00 -66.48
CA GLU A 55 -68.83 -27.33 -66.73
C GLU A 55 -69.43 -28.04 -67.96
N ASN A 56 -70.69 -27.79 -68.33
CA ASN A 56 -71.36 -28.44 -69.46
C ASN A 56 -71.41 -27.59 -70.74
N LEU A 57 -70.89 -26.36 -70.74
CA LEU A 57 -70.72 -25.57 -71.95
C LEU A 57 -69.67 -26.22 -72.87
N PRO A 58 -69.99 -26.51 -74.15
CA PRO A 58 -69.08 -27.20 -75.08
C PRO A 58 -67.72 -26.51 -75.21
N ASP A 59 -67.71 -25.17 -75.27
CA ASP A 59 -66.50 -24.36 -75.38
C ASP A 59 -65.62 -24.46 -74.12
N TRP A 60 -66.23 -24.55 -72.93
CA TRP A 60 -65.51 -24.70 -71.67
C TRP A 60 -64.98 -26.12 -71.48
N LYS A 61 -65.73 -27.16 -71.84
CA LYS A 61 -65.21 -28.54 -71.86
C LYS A 61 -64.02 -28.66 -72.78
N PHE A 62 -64.12 -28.13 -74.00
CA PHE A 62 -63.02 -28.12 -74.97
C PHE A 62 -61.76 -27.40 -74.44
N ILE A 63 -61.91 -26.19 -73.87
CA ILE A 63 -60.78 -25.44 -73.30
C ILE A 63 -60.19 -26.16 -72.07
N SER A 64 -61.04 -26.69 -71.18
CA SER A 64 -60.60 -27.35 -69.95
C SER A 64 -59.88 -28.69 -70.20
N GLU A 65 -60.29 -29.42 -71.24
CA GLU A 65 -59.65 -30.65 -71.71
C GLU A 65 -58.36 -30.34 -72.48
N SER A 66 -58.37 -29.31 -73.34
CA SER A 66 -57.18 -28.83 -74.07
C SER A 66 -56.03 -28.50 -73.12
N HIS A 67 -56.31 -27.78 -72.02
CA HIS A 67 -55.30 -27.39 -71.02
C HIS A 67 -55.15 -28.40 -69.85
N LYS A 68 -55.81 -29.56 -69.88
CA LYS A 68 -55.73 -30.57 -68.80
C LYS A 68 -54.32 -31.17 -68.69
N SER A 69 -53.71 -31.47 -69.83
CA SER A 69 -52.36 -32.05 -69.90
C SER A 69 -51.30 -31.06 -69.42
N GLU A 70 -51.42 -29.78 -69.81
CA GLU A 70 -50.53 -28.71 -69.36
C GLU A 70 -50.64 -28.47 -67.86
N ARG A 71 -51.85 -28.42 -67.30
CA ARG A 71 -52.05 -28.30 -65.83
C ARG A 71 -51.45 -29.48 -65.08
N LYS A 72 -51.59 -30.71 -65.58
CA LYS A 72 -50.97 -31.89 -64.97
C LYS A 72 -49.44 -31.84 -65.04
N ALA A 73 -48.88 -31.41 -66.17
CA ALA A 73 -47.43 -31.25 -66.33
C ALA A 73 -46.89 -30.17 -65.39
N LEU A 74 -47.57 -29.02 -65.29
CA LEU A 74 -47.21 -27.95 -64.36
C LEU A 74 -47.34 -28.40 -62.90
N HIS A 75 -48.42 -29.10 -62.54
CA HIS A 75 -48.57 -29.63 -61.19
C HIS A 75 -47.46 -30.62 -60.84
N LYS A 76 -47.13 -31.54 -61.75
CA LYS A 76 -46.00 -32.44 -61.58
C LYS A 76 -44.69 -31.68 -61.39
N HIS A 77 -44.42 -30.68 -62.24
CA HIS A 77 -43.22 -29.85 -62.13
C HIS A 77 -43.14 -29.10 -60.79
N ILE A 78 -44.28 -28.57 -60.30
CA ILE A 78 -44.34 -27.92 -58.98
C ILE A 78 -44.03 -28.94 -57.87
N VAL A 79 -44.61 -30.13 -57.92
CA VAL A 79 -44.35 -31.19 -56.92
C VAL A 79 -42.87 -31.60 -56.94
N ASP A 80 -42.29 -31.84 -58.12
CA ASP A 80 -40.88 -32.20 -58.25
C ASP A 80 -39.96 -31.10 -57.68
N ARG A 81 -40.28 -29.82 -57.94
CA ARG A 81 -39.55 -28.67 -57.38
C ARG A 81 -39.70 -28.51 -55.87
N LEU A 82 -40.86 -28.85 -55.31
CA LEU A 82 -41.06 -28.85 -53.86
C LEU A 82 -40.24 -29.95 -53.18
N GLU A 83 -40.09 -31.11 -53.82
CA GLU A 83 -39.24 -32.19 -53.31
C GLU A 83 -37.76 -31.78 -53.30
N GLU A 84 -37.26 -31.18 -54.40
CA GLU A 84 -35.90 -30.64 -54.47
C GLU A 84 -35.63 -29.61 -53.36
N LEU A 85 -36.59 -28.73 -53.07
CA LEU A 85 -36.47 -27.75 -52.00
C LEU A 85 -36.42 -28.43 -50.62
N ARG A 86 -37.22 -29.48 -50.38
CA ARG A 86 -37.19 -30.22 -49.12
C ARG A 86 -35.83 -30.85 -48.87
N GLU A 87 -35.23 -31.46 -49.89
CA GLU A 87 -33.89 -32.07 -49.77
C GLU A 87 -32.81 -31.03 -49.43
N ILE A 88 -32.91 -29.82 -50.01
CA ILE A 88 -32.00 -28.71 -49.71
C ILE A 88 -32.19 -28.22 -48.27
N GLU A 89 -33.44 -28.10 -47.80
CA GLU A 89 -33.75 -27.72 -46.41
C GLU A 89 -33.19 -28.73 -45.41
N GLU A 90 -33.43 -30.03 -45.62
CA GLU A 90 -32.89 -31.11 -44.77
C GLU A 90 -31.35 -31.08 -44.74
N TRP A 91 -30.71 -30.87 -45.89
CA TRP A 91 -29.26 -30.73 -45.96
C TRP A 91 -28.75 -29.50 -45.20
N PHE A 92 -29.42 -28.35 -45.36
CA PHE A 92 -29.06 -27.10 -44.69
C PHE A 92 -29.21 -27.22 -43.17
N GLU A 93 -30.28 -27.84 -42.68
CA GLU A 93 -30.47 -28.12 -41.26
C GLU A 93 -29.35 -29.00 -40.70
N LYS A 94 -28.97 -30.06 -41.42
CA LYS A 94 -27.87 -30.94 -41.03
C LYS A 94 -26.53 -30.21 -41.00
N ALA A 95 -26.24 -29.39 -42.01
CA ALA A 95 -25.02 -28.61 -42.09
C ALA A 95 -24.93 -27.56 -40.96
N ASN A 96 -26.05 -26.91 -40.63
CA ASN A 96 -26.12 -25.98 -39.51
C ASN A 96 -25.91 -26.68 -38.17
N ALA A 97 -26.53 -27.86 -37.96
CA ALA A 97 -26.34 -28.64 -36.75
C ALA A 97 -24.86 -29.05 -36.56
N ASP A 98 -24.20 -29.50 -37.63
CA ASP A 98 -22.77 -29.82 -37.60
C ASP A 98 -21.91 -28.59 -37.27
N LEU A 99 -22.19 -27.45 -37.91
CA LEU A 99 -21.49 -26.19 -37.63
C LEU A 99 -21.67 -25.76 -36.18
N HIS A 100 -22.89 -25.84 -35.64
CA HIS A 100 -23.16 -25.50 -34.24
C HIS A 100 -22.37 -26.36 -33.27
N ASN A 101 -22.33 -27.69 -33.49
CA ASN A 101 -21.54 -28.58 -32.65
C ASN A 101 -20.05 -28.24 -32.71
N ARG A 102 -19.50 -27.98 -33.90
CA ARG A 102 -18.09 -27.61 -34.07
C ARG A 102 -17.74 -26.29 -33.39
N VAL A 103 -18.65 -25.32 -33.46
CA VAL A 103 -18.48 -24.03 -32.78
C VAL A 103 -18.51 -24.22 -31.26
N GLU A 104 -19.43 -25.03 -30.75
CA GLU A 104 -19.54 -25.32 -29.32
C GLU A 104 -18.29 -26.05 -28.79
N GLU A 105 -17.83 -27.07 -29.49
CA GLU A 105 -16.59 -27.79 -29.15
C GLU A 105 -15.37 -26.87 -29.15
N ALA A 106 -15.25 -26.01 -30.18
CA ALA A 106 -14.17 -25.03 -30.26
C ALA A 106 -14.24 -24.00 -29.12
N TYR A 107 -15.45 -23.58 -28.75
CA TYR A 107 -15.67 -22.64 -27.65
C TYR A 107 -15.26 -23.24 -26.30
N VAL A 108 -15.68 -24.49 -26.03
CA VAL A 108 -15.30 -25.20 -24.80
C VAL A 108 -13.79 -25.41 -24.72
N ALA A 109 -13.17 -25.89 -25.79
CA ALA A 109 -11.72 -26.10 -25.83
C ALA A 109 -10.94 -24.81 -25.57
N LEU A 110 -11.36 -23.70 -26.19
CA LEU A 110 -10.74 -22.40 -25.97
C LEU A 110 -10.95 -21.90 -24.53
N SER A 111 -12.14 -22.10 -23.96
CA SER A 111 -12.44 -21.73 -22.57
C SER A 111 -11.55 -22.48 -21.58
N ASP A 112 -11.35 -23.78 -21.80
CA ASP A 112 -10.47 -24.60 -20.95
C ASP A 112 -9.00 -24.16 -21.07
N GLU A 113 -8.52 -23.92 -22.29
CA GLU A 113 -7.16 -23.40 -22.52
C GLU A 113 -6.93 -22.05 -21.82
N LEU A 114 -7.89 -21.13 -21.93
CA LEU A 114 -7.82 -19.83 -21.25
C LEU A 114 -7.81 -19.98 -19.73
N SER A 115 -8.59 -20.92 -19.17
CA SER A 115 -8.61 -21.21 -17.74
C SER A 115 -7.26 -21.75 -17.24
N GLU A 116 -6.66 -22.69 -17.97
CA GLU A 116 -5.33 -23.23 -17.64
C GLU A 116 -4.23 -22.20 -17.76
N ARG A 117 -4.27 -21.37 -18.82
CA ARG A 117 -3.36 -20.24 -19.02
C ARG A 117 -3.45 -19.26 -17.86
N GLN A 118 -4.67 -18.91 -17.44
CA GLN A 118 -4.88 -18.01 -16.31
C GLN A 118 -4.32 -18.58 -15.01
N LYS A 119 -4.58 -19.85 -14.70
CA LYS A 119 -4.02 -20.51 -13.51
C LYS A 119 -2.49 -20.51 -13.51
N SER A 120 -1.88 -20.77 -14.67
CA SER A 120 -0.43 -20.77 -14.83
C SER A 120 0.16 -19.37 -14.59
N LEU A 121 -0.45 -18.33 -15.19
CA LEU A 121 -0.06 -16.94 -14.98
C LEU A 121 -0.22 -16.49 -13.53
N GLU A 122 -1.30 -16.91 -12.86
CA GLU A 122 -1.50 -16.62 -11.43
C GLU A 122 -0.43 -17.28 -10.56
N HIS A 123 -0.03 -18.50 -10.88
CA HIS A 123 1.05 -19.19 -10.18
C HIS A 123 2.40 -18.47 -10.39
N GLU A 124 2.71 -18.10 -11.63
CA GLU A 124 3.93 -17.36 -11.98
C GLU A 124 3.97 -15.97 -11.33
N LYS A 125 2.85 -15.24 -11.35
CA LYS A 125 2.71 -13.96 -10.65
C LYS A 125 2.97 -14.12 -9.16
N LYS A 126 2.37 -15.11 -8.50
CA LYS A 126 2.60 -15.40 -7.07
C LYS A 126 4.05 -15.77 -6.77
N LYS A 127 4.77 -16.36 -7.72
CA LYS A 127 6.20 -16.64 -7.58
C LYS A 127 7.01 -15.34 -7.67
N TYR A 128 6.73 -14.52 -8.68
CA TYR A 128 7.38 -13.22 -8.87
C TYR A 128 7.15 -12.29 -7.65
N ASP A 129 5.92 -12.21 -7.15
CA ASP A 129 5.59 -11.40 -5.96
C ASP A 129 6.39 -11.83 -4.72
N ARG A 130 6.61 -13.14 -4.54
CA ARG A 130 7.44 -13.68 -3.45
C ARG A 130 8.92 -13.33 -3.64
N GLU A 131 9.46 -13.52 -4.84
CA GLU A 131 10.84 -13.16 -5.16
C GLU A 131 11.07 -11.65 -5.00
N GLU A 132 10.11 -10.82 -5.39
CA GLU A 132 10.15 -9.36 -5.20
C GLU A 132 10.18 -8.99 -3.72
N GLN A 133 9.35 -9.63 -2.88
CA GLN A 133 9.36 -9.42 -1.42
C GLN A 133 10.73 -9.77 -0.81
N VAL A 134 11.30 -10.92 -1.16
CA VAL A 134 12.63 -11.32 -0.70
C VAL A 134 13.67 -10.30 -1.12
N MET A 135 13.64 -9.82 -2.37
CA MET A 135 14.58 -8.81 -2.87
C MET A 135 14.44 -7.48 -2.12
N LYS A 136 13.21 -7.05 -1.81
CA LYS A 136 12.96 -5.85 -0.99
C LYS A 136 13.54 -6.01 0.41
N GLU A 137 13.37 -7.16 1.05
CA GLU A 137 13.95 -7.42 2.39
C GLU A 137 15.48 -7.45 2.36
N VAL A 138 16.09 -8.09 1.35
CA VAL A 138 17.54 -8.09 1.17
C VAL A 138 18.07 -6.66 0.99
N ARG A 139 17.42 -5.85 0.15
CA ARG A 139 17.79 -4.43 -0.03
C ARG A 139 17.65 -3.64 1.27
N ARG A 140 16.57 -3.84 2.03
CA ARG A 140 16.38 -3.19 3.33
C ARG A 140 17.53 -3.52 4.28
N PHE A 141 17.87 -4.81 4.40
CA PHE A 141 18.97 -5.25 5.26
C PHE A 141 20.34 -4.72 4.80
N GLN A 142 20.57 -4.63 3.49
CA GLN A 142 21.79 -4.03 2.94
C GLN A 142 21.89 -2.53 3.24
N HIS A 143 20.80 -1.77 3.10
CA HIS A 143 20.78 -0.34 3.45
C HIS A 143 20.92 -0.10 4.96
N GLU A 144 20.51 -1.09 5.76
CA GLU A 144 20.64 -1.04 7.20
C GLU A 144 22.07 -1.30 7.66
N LYS A 145 22.84 -2.13 6.95
CA LYS A 145 24.21 -2.50 7.34
C LYS A 145 25.22 -1.42 6.92
N VAL A 146 25.95 -0.88 7.90
CA VAL A 146 26.95 0.17 7.72
C VAL A 146 28.32 -0.34 8.16
N LYS A 147 29.35 -0.10 7.33
CA LYS A 147 30.76 -0.31 7.67
C LYS A 147 31.36 1.00 8.15
N LEU A 148 32.12 0.95 9.23
CA LEU A 148 32.88 2.07 9.76
C LEU A 148 34.35 1.66 9.89
N ASN A 149 35.26 2.59 9.66
CA ASN A 149 36.68 2.43 9.95
C ASN A 149 37.08 3.50 10.97
N VAL A 150 37.37 3.10 12.20
CA VAL A 150 37.65 4.03 13.32
C VAL A 150 39.13 3.93 13.70
N GLY A 151 39.93 4.90 13.26
CA GLY A 151 41.38 4.93 13.50
C GLY A 151 42.10 3.69 12.96
N GLY A 152 41.64 3.13 11.83
CA GLY A 152 42.16 1.91 11.23
C GLY A 152 41.49 0.61 11.70
N LYS A 153 40.57 0.67 12.68
CA LYS A 153 39.84 -0.52 13.16
C LYS A 153 38.49 -0.64 12.45
N PRO A 154 38.21 -1.76 11.75
CA PRO A 154 36.94 -1.95 11.07
C PRO A 154 35.82 -2.34 12.05
N PHE A 155 34.67 -1.68 11.91
CA PHE A 155 33.43 -1.97 12.61
C PHE A 155 32.30 -2.18 11.60
N VAL A 156 31.34 -3.01 12.00
CA VAL A 156 30.11 -3.24 11.24
C VAL A 156 28.93 -3.10 12.20
N THR A 157 27.95 -2.28 11.81
CA THR A 157 26.76 -2.01 12.61
C THR A 157 25.56 -1.69 11.73
N SER A 158 24.46 -1.25 12.33
CA SER A 158 23.27 -0.80 11.62
C SER A 158 23.14 0.73 11.58
N LYS A 159 22.51 1.27 10.53
CA LYS A 159 22.18 2.69 10.42
C LYS A 159 21.32 3.14 11.61
N THR A 160 20.31 2.35 11.98
CA THR A 160 19.46 2.55 13.16
C THR A 160 20.25 2.69 14.45
N THR A 161 21.32 1.92 14.64
CA THR A 161 22.18 2.03 15.83
C THR A 161 22.89 3.38 15.84
N LEU A 162 23.47 3.80 14.71
CA LEU A 162 24.22 5.05 14.60
C LEU A 162 23.33 6.29 14.68
N THR A 163 22.06 6.17 14.26
CA THR A 163 21.08 7.25 14.31
C THR A 163 20.22 7.24 15.58
N ARG A 164 20.56 6.42 16.59
CA ARG A 164 19.75 6.29 17.81
C ARG A 164 19.65 7.59 18.60
N ASP A 165 20.74 8.35 18.64
CA ASP A 165 20.74 9.75 19.06
C ASP A 165 20.78 10.62 17.79
N PRO A 166 19.66 11.22 17.37
CA PRO A 166 19.59 12.03 16.15
C PRO A 166 20.50 13.27 16.17
N ASN A 167 20.88 13.75 17.37
CA ASN A 167 21.71 14.94 17.52
C ASN A 167 23.21 14.60 17.56
N SER A 168 23.56 13.31 17.60
CA SER A 168 24.95 12.86 17.63
C SER A 168 25.66 13.12 16.31
N LEU A 169 26.99 13.17 16.36
CA LEU A 169 27.84 13.23 15.18
C LEU A 169 27.64 11.97 14.31
N LEU A 170 27.48 10.80 14.95
CA LEU A 170 27.31 9.51 14.28
C LEU A 170 26.03 9.44 13.44
N ALA A 171 24.94 10.07 13.88
CA ALA A 171 23.72 10.17 13.07
C ALA A 171 23.91 11.06 11.83
N ASN A 172 24.79 12.05 11.92
CA ASN A 172 25.02 13.04 10.88
C ASN A 172 26.05 12.62 9.83
N ILE A 173 26.86 11.57 10.05
CA ILE A 173 27.91 11.14 9.11
C ILE A 173 27.36 10.86 7.71
N PHE A 174 26.14 10.33 7.62
CA PHE A 174 25.48 9.99 6.35
C PHE A 174 25.11 11.21 5.51
N HIS A 175 25.10 12.40 6.12
CA HIS A 175 24.79 13.65 5.43
C HIS A 175 26.07 14.49 5.20
N THR A 176 27.08 14.34 6.04
CA THR A 176 28.28 15.18 6.04
C THR A 176 29.48 14.55 5.35
N GLN A 177 29.50 13.23 5.19
CA GLN A 177 30.62 12.48 4.61
C GLN A 177 30.14 11.53 3.51
N GLN A 178 31.01 11.30 2.53
CA GLN A 178 30.85 10.23 1.55
C GLN A 178 31.62 9.00 2.04
N PRO A 179 31.12 7.77 1.81
CA PRO A 179 31.86 6.57 2.13
C PRO A 179 33.09 6.42 1.21
N ASP A 180 34.11 5.72 1.71
CA ASP A 180 35.29 5.31 0.96
C ASP A 180 34.95 4.31 -0.17
N GLU A 181 35.93 3.98 -1.01
CA GLU A 181 35.78 3.06 -2.16
C GLU A 181 35.23 1.67 -1.76
N ASP A 182 35.50 1.22 -0.54
CA ASP A 182 35.04 -0.06 0.00
C ASP A 182 33.66 0.01 0.69
N GLY A 183 33.04 1.20 0.67
CA GLY A 183 31.74 1.53 1.26
C GLY A 183 31.79 1.79 2.77
N SER A 184 32.97 1.97 3.37
CA SER A 184 33.11 2.30 4.79
C SER A 184 33.16 3.80 5.06
N TYR A 185 32.73 4.24 6.24
CA TYR A 185 32.92 5.63 6.69
C TYR A 185 34.13 5.69 7.63
N PHE A 186 35.08 6.58 7.33
CA PHE A 186 36.28 6.74 8.13
C PHE A 186 36.09 7.77 9.25
N LEU A 187 36.44 7.38 10.47
CA LEU A 187 36.48 8.22 11.66
C LEU A 187 37.91 8.24 12.21
N ASP A 188 38.53 9.42 12.26
CA ASP A 188 39.89 9.59 12.78
C ASP A 188 39.89 9.64 14.32
N ARG A 189 39.55 8.51 14.96
CA ARG A 189 39.39 8.34 16.42
C ARG A 189 39.92 6.99 16.89
N ASP A 190 40.08 6.82 18.20
CA ASP A 190 40.54 5.55 18.76
C ASP A 190 39.40 4.49 18.74
N GLY A 191 39.53 3.51 17.86
CA GLY A 191 38.58 2.41 17.78
C GLY A 191 38.51 1.52 19.05
N THR A 192 39.46 1.62 19.99
CA THR A 192 39.45 0.86 21.27
C THR A 192 38.23 1.22 22.12
N TYR A 193 37.99 2.52 22.31
CA TYR A 193 36.90 3.04 23.13
C TYR A 193 35.61 3.19 22.33
N PHE A 194 35.69 3.31 21.00
CA PHE A 194 34.52 3.29 20.12
C PHE A 194 33.63 2.06 20.31
N ARG A 195 34.21 0.90 20.65
CA ARG A 195 33.42 -0.31 20.95
C ARG A 195 32.42 -0.08 22.09
N LEU A 196 32.80 0.67 23.12
CA LEU A 196 31.93 0.98 24.25
C LEU A 196 30.82 1.95 23.84
N VAL A 197 31.14 2.97 23.04
CA VAL A 197 30.16 3.87 22.44
C VAL A 197 29.14 3.09 21.61
N LEU A 198 29.60 2.16 20.78
CA LEU A 198 28.73 1.36 19.93
C LEU A 198 27.83 0.42 20.74
N ASN A 199 28.35 -0.19 21.79
CA ASN A 199 27.56 -1.02 22.70
C ASN A 199 26.51 -0.18 23.45
N TYR A 200 26.86 1.02 23.87
CA TYR A 200 25.90 1.96 24.44
C TYR A 200 24.76 2.27 23.47
N LEU A 201 25.06 2.57 22.21
CA LEU A 201 24.01 2.84 21.21
C LEU A 201 23.12 1.61 20.91
N ARG A 202 23.60 0.39 21.19
CA ARG A 202 22.80 -0.84 21.03
C ARG A 202 21.88 -1.09 22.22
N ASP A 203 22.42 -1.00 23.43
CA ASP A 203 21.75 -1.52 24.63
C ASP A 203 21.38 -0.41 25.64
N MET A 204 21.80 0.83 25.38
CA MET A 204 21.73 1.98 26.31
C MET A 204 22.43 1.71 27.65
N LYS A 205 23.46 0.86 27.64
CA LYS A 205 24.20 0.42 28.82
C LYS A 205 25.69 0.34 28.54
N ILE A 206 26.48 0.58 29.59
CA ILE A 206 27.93 0.37 29.62
C ILE A 206 28.21 -0.77 30.62
N PRO A 207 29.12 -1.71 30.31
CA PRO A 207 29.44 -2.79 31.23
C PRO A 207 30.09 -2.26 32.52
N GLN A 208 29.75 -2.85 33.67
CA GLN A 208 30.14 -2.36 34.99
C GLN A 208 31.66 -2.19 35.17
N ASN A 209 32.45 -3.10 34.59
CA ASN A 209 33.91 -3.02 34.64
C ASN A 209 34.48 -1.75 33.99
N ALA A 210 33.77 -1.16 33.01
CA ALA A 210 34.15 0.11 32.41
C ALA A 210 33.68 1.32 33.25
N LEU A 211 32.67 1.14 34.10
CA LEU A 211 32.23 2.15 35.08
C LEU A 211 33.20 2.25 36.25
N ASP A 212 33.71 1.10 36.71
CA ASP A 212 34.56 1.02 37.90
C ASP A 212 36.03 1.41 37.62
N ASP A 213 36.48 1.36 36.36
CA ASP A 213 37.84 1.76 35.95
C ASP A 213 37.88 3.26 35.57
N PRO A 214 38.52 4.12 36.38
CA PRO A 214 38.54 5.57 36.13
C PRO A 214 39.16 5.95 34.80
N LYS A 215 40.18 5.19 34.34
CA LYS A 215 40.86 5.47 33.08
C LYS A 215 39.94 5.17 31.90
N ILE A 216 39.26 4.02 31.93
CA ILE A 216 38.32 3.65 30.86
C ILE A 216 37.15 4.63 30.83
N MET A 217 36.64 5.02 32.01
CA MET A 217 35.57 6.01 32.13
C MET A 217 35.98 7.35 31.51
N ASP A 218 37.15 7.89 31.86
CA ASP A 218 37.59 9.18 31.32
C ASP A 218 37.78 9.16 29.80
N GLU A 219 38.34 8.08 29.24
CA GLU A 219 38.46 7.88 27.79
C GLU A 219 37.09 7.74 27.11
N LEU A 220 36.16 7.01 27.72
CA LEU A 220 34.77 6.90 27.24
C LEU A 220 34.07 8.26 27.25
N MET A 221 34.29 9.08 28.28
CA MET A 221 33.72 10.43 28.37
C MET A 221 34.30 11.36 27.31
N GLN A 222 35.58 11.21 26.95
CA GLN A 222 36.18 11.94 25.83
C GLN A 222 35.52 11.56 24.50
N GLU A 223 35.31 10.27 24.26
CA GLU A 223 34.61 9.80 23.05
C GLU A 223 33.14 10.26 23.03
N ALA A 224 32.43 10.20 24.15
CA ALA A 224 31.05 10.66 24.26
C ALA A 224 30.92 12.17 23.95
N ARG A 225 31.88 12.99 24.39
CA ARG A 225 31.98 14.41 24.02
C ARG A 225 32.22 14.58 22.53
N TYR A 226 33.18 13.83 21.97
CA TYR A 226 33.50 13.90 20.53
C TYR A 226 32.30 13.54 19.64
N TYR A 227 31.63 12.41 19.91
CA TYR A 227 30.46 11.99 19.15
C TYR A 227 29.17 12.75 19.51
N ARG A 228 29.22 13.65 20.51
CA ARG A 228 28.10 14.47 20.99
C ARG A 228 26.90 13.64 21.45
N ILE A 229 27.16 12.57 22.20
CA ILE A 229 26.12 11.68 22.74
C ILE A 229 25.83 12.10 24.18
N ALA A 230 24.86 12.99 24.36
CA ALA A 230 24.58 13.62 25.66
C ALA A 230 24.18 12.60 26.73
N ASP A 231 23.36 11.62 26.37
CA ASP A 231 22.88 10.61 27.30
C ASP A 231 24.00 9.66 27.77
N LEU A 232 25.02 9.42 26.93
CA LEU A 232 26.20 8.65 27.32
C LEU A 232 27.06 9.43 28.32
N LEU A 233 27.19 10.74 28.16
CA LEU A 233 27.87 11.59 29.16
C LEU A 233 27.17 11.47 30.51
N ARG A 234 25.83 11.54 30.50
CA ARG A 234 25.03 11.51 31.73
C ARG A 234 25.18 10.20 32.52
N LEU A 235 25.46 9.07 31.85
CA LEU A 235 25.57 7.75 32.49
C LEU A 235 26.57 7.72 33.66
N ARG A 236 27.69 8.47 33.58
CA ARG A 236 28.69 8.54 34.66
C ARG A 236 28.06 8.88 36.02
N TRP A 237 26.95 9.59 35.99
CA TRP A 237 26.31 10.11 37.19
C TRP A 237 24.94 9.49 37.51
N MET A 238 24.43 8.56 36.70
CA MET A 238 23.05 8.03 36.86
C MET A 238 22.86 7.14 38.10
N ASP A 239 23.90 6.41 38.51
CA ASP A 239 23.83 5.46 39.64
C ASP A 239 24.40 6.04 40.95
N LEU A 240 24.64 7.36 41.01
CA LEU A 240 25.14 7.99 42.23
C LEU A 240 24.05 8.06 43.30
N PRO A 241 24.39 7.89 44.59
CA PRO A 241 23.45 8.10 45.69
C PRO A 241 22.78 9.46 45.59
N LEU A 242 21.44 9.45 45.53
CA LEU A 242 20.61 10.64 45.53
C LEU A 242 20.61 11.29 46.91
N ILE A 243 20.73 12.61 46.94
CA ILE A 243 20.49 13.44 48.12
C ILE A 243 19.35 14.39 47.81
N THR A 244 18.33 14.40 48.65
CA THR A 244 17.22 15.35 48.58
C THR A 244 17.57 16.66 49.30
N GLN A 245 16.82 17.74 49.03
CA GLN A 245 17.02 19.02 49.71
C GLN A 245 16.86 18.90 51.23
N ASP A 246 15.90 18.08 51.68
CA ASP A 246 15.65 17.86 53.11
C ASP A 246 16.81 17.11 53.77
N GLU A 247 17.35 16.08 53.10
CA GLU A 247 18.53 15.36 53.57
C GLU A 247 19.77 16.26 53.59
N LEU A 248 19.95 17.12 52.58
CA LEU A 248 21.03 18.10 52.54
C LEU A 248 20.97 19.01 53.79
N HIS A 249 19.79 19.55 54.11
CA HIS A 249 19.61 20.41 55.28
C HIS A 249 19.74 19.67 56.61
N GLN A 250 19.41 18.37 56.66
CA GLN A 250 19.61 17.54 57.85
C GLN A 250 21.10 17.25 58.11
N LEU A 251 21.85 16.94 57.04
CA LEU A 251 23.29 16.68 57.12
C LEU A 251 24.10 17.96 57.34
N TYR A 252 23.66 19.05 56.73
CA TYR A 252 24.31 20.35 56.73
C TYR A 252 23.30 21.43 57.09
N PRO A 253 22.98 21.64 58.37
CA PRO A 253 22.03 22.66 58.78
C PRO A 253 22.51 24.06 58.37
N LEU A 254 21.61 24.87 57.82
CA LEU A 254 21.87 26.28 57.57
C LEU A 254 22.09 27.00 58.90
N SER A 255 23.24 27.66 59.05
CA SER A 255 23.52 28.45 60.23
C SER A 255 22.58 29.67 60.28
N PRO A 256 21.96 29.98 61.43
CA PRO A 256 21.05 31.10 61.56
C PRO A 256 21.80 32.43 61.38
N PRO A 257 21.25 33.42 60.64
CA PRO A 257 21.83 34.76 60.59
C PRO A 257 21.91 35.36 62.02
N PRO A 258 23.01 36.03 62.44
CA PRO A 258 24.15 36.50 61.67
C PRO A 258 25.39 35.57 61.71
N SER A 259 25.21 34.25 61.88
CA SER A 259 26.32 33.30 61.97
C SER A 259 27.28 33.41 60.78
N ARG A 260 28.57 33.31 61.08
CA ARG A 260 29.66 33.27 60.10
C ARG A 260 30.25 31.88 59.93
N GLU A 261 29.61 30.87 60.52
CA GLU A 261 30.05 29.49 60.38
C GLU A 261 30.05 29.09 58.91
N GLN A 262 31.12 28.41 58.51
CA GLN A 262 31.25 27.84 57.18
C GLN A 262 30.91 26.36 57.26
N THR A 263 30.22 25.88 56.24
CA THR A 263 29.84 24.48 56.08
C THR A 263 30.88 23.81 55.18
N VAL A 264 31.49 22.74 55.69
CA VAL A 264 32.37 21.86 54.89
C VAL A 264 31.50 20.76 54.30
N PHE A 265 31.28 20.80 52.99
CA PHE A 265 30.54 19.74 52.29
C PHE A 265 31.45 18.58 51.90
N ASP A 266 31.03 17.36 52.20
CA ASP A 266 31.63 16.13 51.70
C ASP A 266 30.60 15.40 50.84
N LEU A 267 30.39 15.97 49.65
CA LEU A 267 29.35 15.56 48.72
C LEU A 267 29.98 14.94 47.47
N GLN A 268 31.05 14.16 47.63
CA GLN A 268 31.72 13.45 46.54
C GLN A 268 30.85 12.30 46.01
N GLY A 269 30.79 12.15 44.68
CA GLY A 269 30.09 11.06 44.00
C GLY A 269 28.60 10.99 44.36
N LYS A 270 27.90 12.12 44.39
CA LYS A 270 26.47 12.22 44.71
C LYS A 270 25.65 12.73 43.52
N MET A 271 24.40 12.29 43.44
CA MET A 271 23.41 12.89 42.56
C MET A 271 22.77 14.07 43.31
N LEU A 272 23.20 15.29 42.97
CA LEU A 272 22.77 16.54 43.60
C LEU A 272 21.92 17.41 42.66
N ALA A 273 21.52 16.89 41.50
CA ALA A 273 20.87 17.65 40.45
C ALA A 273 19.64 18.41 40.98
N GLY A 274 19.58 19.72 40.72
CA GLY A 274 18.49 20.61 41.11
C GLY A 274 18.49 21.06 42.57
N LEU A 275 19.48 20.69 43.39
CA LEU A 275 19.57 21.15 44.77
C LEU A 275 19.91 22.64 44.87
N ASP A 276 19.38 23.26 45.91
CA ASP A 276 19.59 24.66 46.25
C ASP A 276 20.61 24.79 47.38
N PHE A 277 21.76 25.37 47.05
CA PHE A 277 22.84 25.69 47.99
C PHE A 277 22.85 27.19 48.35
N SER A 278 21.81 27.93 47.98
CA SER A 278 21.69 29.35 48.30
C SER A 278 21.63 29.55 49.82
N GLY A 279 22.33 30.58 50.33
CA GLY A 279 22.41 30.88 51.76
C GLY A 279 23.48 30.11 52.53
N TYR A 280 24.13 29.09 51.94
CA TYR A 280 25.28 28.45 52.56
C TYR A 280 26.55 29.30 52.48
N ARG A 281 27.37 29.21 53.52
CA ARG A 281 28.77 29.67 53.51
C ARG A 281 29.67 28.45 53.29
N ILE A 282 30.08 28.21 52.05
CA ILE A 282 30.81 27.02 51.63
C ILE A 282 32.30 27.16 51.99
N ASP A 283 32.81 26.26 52.82
CA ASP A 283 34.22 26.23 53.20
C ASP A 283 35.10 25.76 52.02
N PRO A 284 36.30 26.35 51.80
CA PRO A 284 37.23 25.95 50.74
C PRO A 284 37.61 24.47 50.73
N ARG A 285 37.51 23.76 51.86
CA ARG A 285 37.79 22.32 51.97
C ARG A 285 36.64 21.43 51.48
N SER A 286 35.53 22.03 51.05
CA SER A 286 34.38 21.30 50.53
C SER A 286 34.71 20.58 49.22
N THR A 287 34.14 19.40 49.01
CA THR A 287 34.28 18.64 47.75
C THR A 287 32.92 18.23 47.18
N PHE A 288 32.80 18.44 45.87
CA PHE A 288 31.71 17.99 45.00
C PHE A 288 32.25 17.09 43.87
N SER A 289 33.45 16.57 44.05
CA SER A 289 34.16 15.83 43.03
C SER A 289 33.38 14.60 42.56
N GLY A 290 33.33 14.37 41.25
CA GLY A 290 32.61 13.26 40.65
C GLY A 290 31.08 13.29 40.82
N SER A 291 30.51 14.39 41.32
CA SER A 291 29.06 14.52 41.55
C SER A 291 28.33 15.12 40.36
N ASN A 292 27.00 14.98 40.35
CA ASN A 292 26.14 15.63 39.39
C ASN A 292 25.41 16.80 40.03
N LEU A 293 25.77 18.01 39.60
CA LEU A 293 25.17 19.27 40.03
C LEU A 293 24.28 19.89 38.94
N GLU A 294 23.76 19.10 38.00
CA GLU A 294 22.89 19.60 36.92
C GLU A 294 21.77 20.48 37.49
N ASN A 295 21.67 21.73 37.00
CA ASN A 295 20.69 22.73 37.44
C ASN A 295 20.69 23.07 38.95
N CYS A 296 21.81 22.86 39.67
CA CYS A 296 21.95 23.35 41.04
C CYS A 296 21.98 24.87 41.13
N LYS A 297 21.53 25.41 42.26
CA LYS A 297 21.50 26.84 42.53
C LYS A 297 22.49 27.22 43.62
N PHE A 298 23.27 28.27 43.38
CA PHE A 298 24.20 28.88 44.31
C PHE A 298 24.03 30.41 44.34
N GLU A 299 22.88 30.95 43.91
CA GLU A 299 22.70 32.38 43.59
C GLU A 299 23.03 33.35 44.75
N ASP A 300 22.94 32.89 46.01
CA ASP A 300 23.34 33.63 47.22
C ASP A 300 24.32 32.84 48.13
N ALA A 301 25.00 31.84 47.58
CA ALA A 301 26.01 31.09 48.33
C ALA A 301 27.31 31.89 48.48
N LEU A 302 27.94 31.82 49.64
CA LEU A 302 29.23 32.46 49.91
C LEU A 302 30.34 31.42 49.88
N PHE A 303 31.19 31.47 48.86
CA PHE A 303 32.41 30.68 48.81
C PHE A 303 33.48 31.30 49.72
N GLY A 304 33.88 30.56 50.74
CA GLY A 304 35.01 30.93 51.59
C GLY A 304 36.30 30.97 50.78
N PHE A 305 37.31 31.61 51.36
CA PHE A 305 38.64 31.71 50.76
C PHE A 305 39.69 31.45 51.84
N ASP A 306 40.68 30.64 51.51
CA ASP A 306 41.93 30.53 52.22
C ASP A 306 43.09 30.38 51.20
N PHE A 307 44.33 30.27 51.68
CA PHE A 307 45.52 30.17 50.82
C PHE A 307 45.91 28.73 50.44
N GLU A 308 45.25 27.72 51.01
CA GLU A 308 45.68 26.31 50.93
C GLU A 308 44.68 25.42 50.16
N HIS A 309 43.40 25.79 50.16
CA HIS A 309 42.30 24.98 49.66
C HIS A 309 41.38 25.78 48.73
N THR A 310 40.74 25.07 47.83
CA THR A 310 39.68 25.58 46.96
C THR A 310 38.62 24.50 46.84
N VAL A 311 37.35 24.89 46.76
CA VAL A 311 36.25 23.94 46.62
C VAL A 311 36.48 23.05 45.40
N ASP A 312 36.47 21.74 45.63
CA ASP A 312 36.81 20.76 44.59
C ASP A 312 35.59 20.39 43.76
N PHE A 313 35.58 20.85 42.50
CA PHE A 313 34.59 20.50 41.47
C PHE A 313 35.16 19.58 40.38
N SER A 314 36.23 18.85 40.68
CA SER A 314 36.89 17.98 39.70
C SER A 314 35.94 16.87 39.25
N HIS A 315 35.85 16.63 37.94
CA HIS A 315 34.98 15.61 37.35
C HIS A 315 33.48 15.76 37.68
N THR A 316 33.05 16.96 38.04
CA THR A 316 31.66 17.29 38.38
C THR A 316 30.85 17.67 37.15
N TYR A 317 29.59 17.24 37.06
CA TYR A 317 28.69 17.67 35.98
C TYR A 317 27.98 18.98 36.38
N LEU A 318 28.32 20.08 35.68
CA LEU A 318 27.91 21.45 36.05
C LEU A 318 26.92 22.09 35.07
N LYS A 319 26.27 21.30 34.21
CA LYS A 319 25.37 21.85 33.19
C LYS A 319 24.17 22.55 33.85
N GLY A 320 23.96 23.83 33.51
CA GLY A 320 22.83 24.62 34.02
C GLY A 320 22.96 25.10 35.46
N VAL A 321 24.14 24.96 36.08
CA VAL A 321 24.39 25.48 37.43
C VAL A 321 24.34 27.00 37.44
N LEU A 322 23.67 27.57 38.44
CA LEU A 322 23.59 29.01 38.66
C LEU A 322 24.54 29.41 39.79
N PHE A 323 25.67 30.03 39.46
CA PHE A 323 26.66 30.54 40.43
C PHE A 323 26.33 31.99 40.86
N PRO A 324 26.83 32.46 42.01
CA PRO A 324 26.68 33.85 42.43
C PRO A 324 27.24 34.84 41.38
N SER A 325 26.57 35.97 41.20
CA SER A 325 26.90 36.98 40.18
C SER A 325 28.14 37.84 40.49
N ASP A 326 28.67 37.80 41.72
CA ASP A 326 29.77 38.65 42.19
C ASP A 326 31.17 38.01 41.98
N GLU A 327 32.22 38.85 41.89
CA GLU A 327 33.65 38.53 41.66
C GLU A 327 34.32 37.57 42.70
N ARG A 328 33.56 37.00 43.63
CA ARG A 328 34.01 35.99 44.61
C ARG A 328 33.73 34.55 44.15
N THR A 329 33.41 34.38 42.88
CA THR A 329 33.35 33.08 42.22
C THR A 329 34.77 32.50 42.11
N PRO A 330 35.00 31.21 42.45
CA PRO A 330 36.31 30.61 42.28
C PRO A 330 36.75 30.73 40.81
N PRO A 331 37.89 31.39 40.49
CA PRO A 331 38.33 31.64 39.12
C PRO A 331 38.68 30.37 38.32
N ALA A 332 38.57 29.17 38.92
CA ALA A 332 38.94 27.90 38.30
C ALA A 332 37.78 27.16 37.60
N ILE A 333 36.51 27.53 37.83
CA ILE A 333 35.34 26.78 37.30
C ILE A 333 35.20 26.93 35.76
N LEU A 334 35.87 27.91 35.15
CA LEU A 334 35.80 28.17 33.71
C LEU A 334 36.72 27.28 32.85
N THR A 335 37.45 26.30 33.40
CA THR A 335 38.44 25.53 32.61
C THR A 335 37.96 24.17 32.09
N TYR A 336 36.79 23.67 32.49
CA TYR A 336 36.28 22.39 31.97
C TYR A 336 34.77 22.40 31.67
N THR A 337 34.29 23.50 31.10
CA THR A 337 32.94 23.59 30.51
C THR A 337 33.02 23.52 28.99
N MET A 338 33.01 22.30 28.44
CA MET A 338 32.32 21.88 27.20
C MET A 338 32.56 20.39 26.90
#